data_AF-A0A920NR27-F1
#
_entry.id   AF-A0A920NR27-F1
#
_cell.length_a   1.000
_cell.length_b   1.000
_cell.length_c   1.000
_cell.angle_alpha   90.00
_cell.angle_beta   90.00
_cell.angle_gamma   90.00
#
_symmetry.space_group_name_H-M   'P 1'
#
loop_
_entity.id
_entity.type
_entity.pdbx_description
1 polymer ?
#
loop_
_entity_poly.entity_id
_entity_poly.type
_entity_poly.pdbx_seq_one_letter_code
_entity_poly.pdbx_strand_id
1 'polypeptide(L)' 'MGINPAGMWSSGATFADINNDGWLDLYVCGFDCPNRLYINQRDKFTEEAGAYGLDFHGASVVMSFAIMILMVI' A
#
# COMPACT_ATOMS: atom_id res chain seq x y z
N MET A 1 -14.53 5.74 9.82
CA MET A 1 -13.83 6.65 8.89
C MET A 1 -13.06 5.77 7.94
N GLY A 2 -13.53 5.63 6.70
CA GLY A 2 -12.86 4.81 5.68
C GLY A 2 -11.90 5.69 4.87
N ILE A 3 -10.74 5.14 4.52
CA ILE A 3 -9.79 5.76 3.59
C ILE A 3 -10.30 5.60 2.14
N ASN A 4 -11.44 6.21 1.82
CA ASN A 4 -11.91 6.31 0.45
C ASN A 4 -12.00 7.80 0.08
N PRO A 5 -10.93 8.39 -0.48
CA PRO A 5 -11.06 9.71 -1.09
C PRO A 5 -12.00 9.58 -2.29
N ALA A 6 -13.00 10.45 -2.33
CA ALA A 6 -14.12 10.39 -3.28
C ALA A 6 -13.64 10.14 -4.72
N GLY A 7 -14.06 9.02 -5.31
CA GLY A 7 -13.80 8.68 -6.71
C GLY A 7 -12.72 7.61 -6.95
N MET A 8 -12.11 7.05 -5.92
CA MET A 8 -11.22 5.88 -6.11
C MET A 8 -12.02 4.59 -6.22
N TRP A 9 -11.91 3.94 -7.38
CA TRP A 9 -12.36 2.56 -7.55
C TRP A 9 -11.25 1.64 -7.04
N SER A 10 -11.28 1.27 -5.76
CA SER A 10 -10.29 0.35 -5.19
C SER A 10 -10.73 -1.10 -5.39
N SER A 11 -9.88 -1.93 -5.99
CA SER A 11 -10.19 -3.37 -6.23
C SER A 11 -9.69 -4.28 -5.10
N GLY A 12 -8.76 -3.81 -4.28
CA GLY A 12 -8.21 -4.59 -3.17
C GLY A 12 -7.35 -3.75 -2.24
N ALA A 13 -7.24 -4.18 -0.99
CA ALA A 13 -6.35 -3.60 0.00
C ALA A 13 -5.62 -4.71 0.78
N THR A 14 -4.37 -4.45 1.14
CA THR A 14 -3.50 -5.41 1.83
C THR A 14 -2.74 -4.71 2.94
N PHE A 15 -2.59 -5.39 4.07
CA PHE A 15 -1.70 -4.95 5.14
C PHE A 15 -0.34 -5.65 5.00
N ALA A 16 0.74 -4.88 4.99
CA ALA A 16 2.12 -5.37 4.95
C ALA A 16 3.02 -4.37 5.66
N ASP A 17 4.04 -4.86 6.37
CA ASP A 17 5.09 -4.00 6.92
C ASP A 17 6.13 -3.76 5.80
N ILE A 18 6.04 -2.61 5.13
CA ILE A 18 6.85 -2.30 3.94
C ILE A 18 8.16 -1.63 4.33
N ASN A 19 8.14 -0.81 5.38
CA ASN A 19 9.32 -0.10 5.87
C ASN A 19 10.10 -0.88 6.95
N ASN A 20 9.60 -2.06 7.35
CA ASN A 20 10.18 -2.96 8.36
C ASN A 20 10.34 -2.28 9.72
N ASP A 21 9.36 -1.46 10.10
CA ASP A 21 9.34 -0.74 11.38
C ASP A 21 8.55 -1.46 12.49
N GLY A 22 7.96 -2.62 12.16
CA GLY A 22 7.16 -3.45 13.04
C GLY A 22 5.68 -3.07 13.10
N TRP A 23 5.25 -2.09 12.29
CA TRP A 23 3.85 -1.69 12.15
C TRP A 23 3.31 -2.12 10.79
N LEU A 24 2.04 -2.52 10.76
CA LEU A 24 1.40 -2.87 9.50
C LEU A 24 1.05 -1.59 8.72
N ASP A 25 1.64 -1.42 7.55
CA ASP A 25 1.27 -0.43 6.56
C ASP A 25 0.08 -0.94 5.72
N LEU A 26 -0.64 -0.02 5.08
CA LEU A 26 -1.83 -0.31 4.30
C LEU A 26 -1.64 0.06 2.84
N TYR A 27 -1.59 -0.95 1.97
CA TYR A 27 -1.54 -0.77 0.53
C TYR A 27 -2.93 -0.92 -0.09
N VAL A 28 -3.31 0.02 -0.95
CA VAL A 28 -4.61 0.06 -1.63
C VAL A 28 -4.40 0.08 -3.13
N CYS A 29 -4.93 -0.93 -3.82
CA CYS A 29 -4.89 -1.04 -5.26
C CYS A 29 -5.99 -0.19 -5.88
N GLY A 30 -5.58 0.72 -6.76
CA GLY A 30 -6.47 1.50 -7.60
C GLY A 30 -6.82 0.76 -8.89
N PHE A 31 -8.09 0.76 -9.24
CA PHE A 31 -8.59 0.41 -10.55
C PHE A 31 -8.84 1.72 -11.31
N ASP A 32 -8.10 1.94 -12.40
CA ASP A 32 -8.13 3.18 -13.18
C ASP A 32 -7.70 4.43 -12.38
N CYS A 33 -6.95 4.22 -11.28
CA CYS A 33 -6.38 5.26 -10.45
C CYS A 33 -5.04 4.79 -9.85
N PRO A 34 -4.16 5.72 -9.39
CA PRO A 34 -2.93 5.36 -8.70
C PRO A 34 -3.19 4.45 -7.52
N ASN A 35 -2.36 3.43 -7.38
CA ASN A 35 -2.25 2.70 -6.12
C ASN A 35 -1.75 3.65 -5.01
N ARG A 36 -2.17 3.37 -3.78
CA ARG A 36 -1.79 4.15 -2.60
C ARG A 36 -1.15 3.26 -1.56
N LEU A 37 -0.15 3.80 -0.88
CA LEU A 37 0.52 3.18 0.24
C LEU A 37 0.37 4.12 1.41
N TYR A 38 -0.22 3.62 2.47
CA TYR A 38 -0.38 4.33 3.73
C TYR A 38 0.57 3.75 4.75
N ILE A 39 1.67 4.45 5.04
CA ILE A 39 2.64 4.08 6.06
C ILE A 39 2.08 4.37 7.45
N ASN A 40 2.15 3.40 8.34
CA ASN A 40 1.61 3.49 9.69
C ASN A 40 2.65 4.03 10.68
N GLN A 41 2.52 5.30 11.05
CA GLN A 41 3.35 5.94 12.06
C GLN A 41 2.68 5.88 13.44
N ARG A 42 2.38 4.65 13.91
CA ARG A 42 1.69 4.28 15.18
C ARG A 42 0.22 4.71 15.34
N ASP A 43 -0.09 5.97 15.07
CA ASP A 43 -1.44 6.54 15.23
C ASP A 43 -1.92 7.29 13.98
N LYS A 44 -1.07 7.37 12.96
CA LYS A 44 -1.34 8.11 11.73
C LYS A 44 -0.93 7.30 10.51
N PHE A 45 -1.79 7.33 9.51
CA PHE A 45 -1.52 6.80 8.19
C PHE A 45 -1.13 7.95 7.26
N THR A 46 0.08 7.88 6.71
CA THR A 46 0.59 8.87 5.75
C THR A 46 0.66 8.23 4.38
N GLU A 47 0.09 8.90 3.36
CA GLU A 47 0.13 8.40 1.98
C GLU A 47 1.51 8.69 1.37
N GLU A 48 2.23 7.63 0.98
CA GLU A 48 3.61 7.69 0.49
C GLU A 48 3.85 6.81 -0.75
N ALA A 49 2.81 6.39 -1.51
CA ALA A 49 3.02 5.53 -2.68
C ALA A 49 3.98 6.14 -3.70
N GLY A 50 3.89 7.45 -3.95
CA GLY A 50 4.81 8.14 -4.86
C GLY A 50 6.26 8.13 -4.39
N ALA A 51 6.50 8.21 -3.08
CA ALA A 51 7.87 8.17 -2.53
C ALA A 51 8.52 6.80 -2.70
N TYR A 52 7.72 5.73 -2.67
CA TYR A 52 8.18 4.35 -2.87
C TYR A 52 8.11 3.90 -4.34
N GLY A 53 7.67 4.76 -5.26
CA GLY A 53 7.47 4.41 -6.68
C GLY A 53 6.39 3.36 -6.90
N LEU A 54 5.43 3.27 -5.97
CA LEU A 54 4.32 2.32 -5.98
C LEU A 54 3.02 2.95 -6.47
N ASP A 55 3.04 4.22 -6.88
CA ASP A 55 1.94 5.00 -7.45
C ASP A 55 1.64 4.61 -8.91
N PHE A 56 1.54 3.31 -9.17
CA PHE A 56 1.26 2.82 -10.51
C PHE A 56 -0.17 3.17 -10.94
N HIS A 57 -0.30 3.81 -12.09
CA HIS A 57 -1.59 4.16 -12.71
C HIS A 57 -2.01 3.05 -13.69
N GLY A 58 -2.92 2.17 -13.26
CA GLY A 58 -3.44 1.09 -14.09
C GLY A 58 -4.68 0.43 -13.49
N ALA A 59 -4.98 -0.78 -13.95
CA ALA A 59 -6.06 -1.61 -13.42
C ALA A 59 -5.50 -2.65 -12.43
N SER A 60 -4.92 -2.20 -11.32
CA SER A 60 -4.40 -3.11 -10.29
C SER A 60 -5.58 -3.71 -9.52
N VAL A 61 -5.82 -5.02 -9.71
CA VAL A 61 -6.96 -5.72 -9.11
C VAL A 61 -6.63 -6.45 -7.81
N VAL A 62 -5.42 -6.99 -7.70
CA VAL A 62 -4.93 -7.73 -6.53
C VAL A 62 -3.44 -7.47 -6.32
N MET A 63 -3.00 -7.44 -5.06
CA MET A 63 -1.59 -7.46 -4.69
C MET A 63 -1.28 -8.78 -4.00
N SER A 64 -0.17 -9.40 -4.39
CA SER A 64 0.41 -10.56 -3.70
C SER A 64 1.76 -10.14 -3.14
N PHE A 65 1.90 -10.17 -1.82
CA PHE A 65 3.16 -9.84 -1.16
C PHE A 65 4.00 -11.11 -1.05
N ALA A 66 5.18 -11.12 -1.68
CA ALA A 66 6.18 -12.16 -1.47
C ALA A 66 7.27 -11.60 -0.54
N ILE A 67 7.18 -11.93 0.75
CA ILE A 67 8.28 -11.69 1.69
C ILE A 67 9.41 -12.64 1.30
N MET A 68 10.39 -12.12 0.57
CA MET A 68 11.66 -12.81 0.39
C MET A 68 12.48 -12.60 1.66
N ILE A 69 12.31 -13.48 2.64
CA ILE A 69 13.30 -13.65 3.71
C ILE A 69 14.58 -14.12 3.02
N LEU A 70 15.50 -13.18 2.79
CA LEU A 70 16.91 -13.50 2.62
C LEU A 70 17.71 -12.63 3.59
N MET A 71 17.61 -12.99 4.86
CA MET A 71 18.76 -12.88 5.75
C MET A 71 19.87 -13.75 5.16
N VAL A 72 21.00 -13.12 4.86
CA VAL A 72 22.35 -13.67 4.76
C VAL A 72 22.46 -15.19 4.97
N ILE A 73 22.73 -15.91 3.88
CA ILE A 73 23.64 -17.08 3.85
C ILE A 73 24.54 -16.99 2.63
#